data_AF-A0A849GDT3-F1
#
_entry.id   AF-A0A849GDT3-F1
#
_cell.length_a   1.000
_cell.length_b   1.000
_cell.length_c   1.000
_cell.angle_alpha   90.00
_cell.angle_beta   90.00
_cell.angle_gamma   90.00
#
_symmetry.space_group_name_H-M   'P 1'
#
loop_
_entity.id
_entity.type
_entity.pdbx_description
1 polymer ?
#
loop_
_entity_poly.entity_id
_entity_poly.type
_entity_poly.pdbx_seq_one_letter_code
_entity_poly.pdbx_strand_id
1 'polypeptide(L)'
;MILHLKVRGVSFKNRDGSSRQEIARTLKPSQPVRLIAEPLNEHDRWAVAVFTADGKQIGYLPSDARESMTLLRGEPMSAVVDKLIGGTNWFRRIILGKKSVGVVLEITKSEPDWSRWSELSAKAKKYDDAVKAANELEKSGDIDAAISAYQKVVHDIAELTERDLCASAHRYVPTPVDRLSLLLEKSRRHEEALQVIEEWQSRYDPIELHAEPERMTLKRKARLLGDGIK
;
A
#
# COMPACT_ATOMS: atom_id res chain seq x y z
N MET A 1 -18.05 -12.76 -2.30
CA MET A 1 -18.14 -12.68 -0.81
C MET A 1 -18.63 -11.29 -0.42
N ILE A 2 -19.50 -11.16 0.58
CA ILE A 2 -20.02 -9.87 1.07
C ILE A 2 -19.47 -9.59 2.48
N LEU A 3 -19.05 -8.35 2.74
CA LEU A 3 -18.51 -7.88 4.02
C LEU A 3 -19.15 -6.55 4.41
N HIS A 4 -19.31 -6.29 5.71
CA HIS A 4 -19.79 -4.99 6.22
C HIS A 4 -18.72 -4.30 7.03
N LEU A 5 -18.22 -3.15 6.56
CA LEU A 5 -17.13 -2.41 7.22
C LEU A 5 -17.54 -1.01 7.62
N LYS A 6 -17.14 -0.60 8.82
CA LYS A 6 -17.33 0.77 9.31
C LYS A 6 -16.21 1.68 8.79
N VAL A 7 -16.59 2.76 8.12
CA VAL A 7 -15.65 3.79 7.65
C VAL A 7 -15.01 4.50 8.84
N ARG A 8 -13.68 4.64 8.80
CA ARG A 8 -12.87 5.35 9.78
C ARG A 8 -12.55 6.76 9.31
N GLY A 9 -12.20 7.62 10.25
CA GLY A 9 -11.78 9.00 9.95
C GLY A 9 -12.87 9.93 9.43
N VAL A 10 -14.16 9.55 9.55
CA VAL A 10 -15.31 10.36 9.13
C VAL A 10 -15.45 11.65 9.94
N SER A 11 -14.79 11.76 11.10
CA SER A 11 -14.79 12.97 11.95
C SER A 11 -13.76 14.02 11.54
N PHE A 12 -12.78 13.67 10.69
CA PHE A 12 -11.75 14.61 10.24
C PHE A 12 -12.25 15.46 9.07
N LYS A 13 -11.58 16.58 8.83
CA LYS A 13 -11.76 17.37 7.61
C LYS A 13 -10.96 16.75 6.46
N ASN A 14 -11.42 16.99 5.25
CA ASN A 14 -10.64 16.73 4.03
C ASN A 14 -9.52 17.76 3.88
N ARG A 15 -8.55 17.48 3.01
CA ARG A 15 -7.41 18.37 2.72
C ARG A 15 -7.84 19.73 2.16
N ASP A 16 -8.95 19.76 1.42
CA ASP A 16 -9.58 20.98 0.91
C ASP A 16 -10.39 21.75 1.97
N GLY A 17 -10.41 21.28 3.22
CA GLY A 17 -11.15 21.87 4.33
C GLY A 17 -12.61 21.43 4.45
N SER A 18 -13.13 20.65 3.48
CA SER A 18 -14.52 20.18 3.49
C SER A 18 -14.78 19.18 4.64
N SER A 19 -16.03 19.15 5.11
CA SER A 19 -16.44 18.34 6.26
C SER A 19 -16.92 16.95 5.83
N ARG A 20 -16.15 15.90 6.15
CA ARG A 20 -16.56 14.50 5.93
C ARG A 20 -17.88 14.17 6.64
N GLN A 21 -18.16 14.81 7.79
CA GLN A 21 -19.42 14.66 8.52
C GLN A 21 -20.62 15.26 7.78
N GLU A 22 -20.43 16.33 7.00
CA GLU A 22 -21.50 16.91 6.19
C GLU A 22 -21.76 16.05 4.95
N ILE A 23 -20.71 15.60 4.29
CA ILE A 23 -20.78 14.66 3.16
C ILE A 23 -21.44 13.35 3.60
N ALA A 24 -21.04 12.77 4.73
CA ALA A 24 -21.60 11.52 5.23
C ALA A 24 -23.13 11.60 5.48
N ARG A 25 -23.65 12.78 5.85
CA ARG A 25 -25.09 12.99 6.09
C ARG A 25 -25.91 13.05 4.80
N THR A 26 -25.29 13.29 3.65
CA THR A 26 -26.00 13.31 2.36
C THR A 26 -26.09 11.94 1.72
N LEU A 27 -25.37 10.95 2.25
CA LEU A 27 -25.35 9.59 1.73
C LEU A 27 -26.68 8.87 1.98
N LYS A 28 -27.02 7.95 1.08
CA LYS A 28 -28.19 7.07 1.20
C LYS A 28 -27.76 5.61 1.17
N PRO A 29 -28.49 4.70 1.83
CA PRO A 29 -28.31 3.26 1.63
C PRO A 29 -28.32 2.88 0.14
N SER A 30 -27.54 1.86 -0.21
CA SER A 30 -27.28 1.36 -1.56
C SER A 30 -26.61 2.35 -2.52
N GLN A 31 -26.20 3.54 -2.06
CA GLN A 31 -25.45 4.48 -2.88
C GLN A 31 -24.02 3.95 -3.12
N PRO A 32 -23.53 3.92 -4.38
CA PRO A 32 -22.18 3.46 -4.69
C PRO A 32 -21.12 4.44 -4.18
N VAL A 33 -19.98 3.87 -3.76
CA VAL A 33 -18.78 4.61 -3.36
C VAL A 33 -17.56 4.07 -4.13
N ARG A 34 -16.54 4.90 -4.28
CA ARG A 34 -15.25 4.53 -4.89
C ARG A 34 -14.25 4.25 -3.78
N LEU A 35 -13.54 3.14 -3.91
CA LEU A 35 -12.41 2.77 -3.06
C LEU A 35 -11.13 3.10 -3.81
N ILE A 36 -10.25 3.91 -3.20
CA ILE A 36 -8.99 4.33 -3.80
C ILE A 36 -7.88 4.01 -2.80
N ALA A 37 -6.91 3.19 -3.21
CA ALA A 37 -5.73 2.96 -2.41
C ALA A 37 -4.88 4.23 -2.34
N GLU A 38 -4.46 4.63 -1.13
CA GLU A 38 -3.52 5.72 -0.88
C GLU A 38 -2.23 5.16 -0.26
N PRO A 39 -1.41 4.39 -1.00
CA PRO A 39 -0.23 3.73 -0.46
C PRO A 39 0.87 4.71 0.01
N LEU A 40 0.82 5.97 -0.44
CA LEU A 40 1.71 7.06 -0.01
C LEU A 40 1.12 7.90 1.13
N ASN A 41 0.07 7.42 1.80
CA ASN A 41 -0.49 8.12 2.94
C ASN A 41 0.53 8.17 4.09
N GLU A 42 0.76 9.37 4.61
CA GLU A 42 1.79 9.66 5.63
C GLU A 42 1.59 8.93 6.97
N HIS A 43 0.37 8.43 7.23
CA HIS A 43 0.02 7.78 8.49
C HIS A 43 -0.14 6.27 8.37
N ASP A 44 -0.52 5.78 7.19
CA ASP A 44 -0.83 4.37 6.98
C ASP A 44 -0.67 3.97 5.51
N ARG A 45 0.38 3.20 5.23
CA ARG A 45 0.67 2.66 3.89
C ARG A 45 -0.43 1.73 3.34
N TRP A 46 -1.35 1.23 4.17
CA TRP A 46 -2.46 0.38 3.75
C TRP A 46 -3.78 1.15 3.71
N ALA A 47 -3.73 2.48 3.75
CA ALA A 47 -4.91 3.32 3.68
C ALA A 47 -5.65 3.12 2.36
N VAL A 48 -6.95 2.78 2.46
CA VAL A 48 -7.89 2.86 1.35
C VAL A 48 -8.90 3.95 1.63
N ALA A 49 -8.82 5.03 0.89
CA ALA A 49 -9.74 6.13 0.97
C ALA A 49 -11.08 5.78 0.30
N VAL A 50 -12.15 6.22 0.95
CA VAL A 50 -13.54 6.03 0.49
C VAL A 50 -14.06 7.36 -0.03
N PHE A 51 -14.47 7.38 -1.29
CA PHE A 51 -14.99 8.55 -1.99
C PHE A 51 -16.43 8.33 -2.43
N THR A 52 -17.23 9.39 -2.46
CA THR A 52 -18.48 9.41 -3.22
C THR A 52 -18.20 9.29 -4.73
N ALA A 53 -19.26 9.01 -5.50
CA ALA A 53 -19.18 9.04 -6.97
C ALA A 53 -18.64 10.39 -7.50
N ASP A 54 -19.07 11.52 -6.91
CA ASP A 54 -18.62 12.87 -7.26
C ASP A 54 -17.24 13.25 -6.68
N GLY A 55 -16.51 12.31 -6.07
CA GLY A 55 -15.11 12.50 -5.67
C GLY A 55 -14.88 13.22 -4.36
N LYS A 56 -15.89 13.25 -3.48
CA LYS A 56 -15.75 13.76 -2.12
C LYS A 56 -15.37 12.63 -1.18
N GLN A 57 -14.26 12.81 -0.47
CA GLN A 57 -13.81 11.80 0.48
C GLN A 57 -14.72 11.79 1.72
N ILE A 58 -15.08 10.58 2.16
CA ILE A 58 -15.94 10.32 3.32
C ILE A 58 -15.11 9.78 4.49
N GLY A 59 -13.99 9.09 4.21
CA GLY A 59 -13.08 8.54 5.21
C GLY A 59 -12.19 7.46 4.61
N TYR A 60 -11.86 6.46 5.43
CA TYR A 60 -10.98 5.34 5.08
C TYR A 60 -11.59 4.00 5.49
N LEU A 61 -11.22 2.93 4.80
CA LEU A 61 -11.41 1.57 5.32
C LEU A 61 -10.52 1.35 6.57
N PRO A 62 -10.84 0.39 7.45
CA PRO A 62 -9.94 -0.01 8.54
C PRO A 62 -8.56 -0.44 8.02
N SER A 63 -7.50 0.03 8.68
CA SER A 63 -6.08 -0.06 8.28
C SER A 63 -5.49 -1.48 8.32
N ASP A 64 -6.07 -2.37 9.12
CA ASP A 64 -5.65 -3.76 9.30
C ASP A 64 -6.32 -4.74 8.30
N ALA A 65 -7.07 -4.20 7.35
CA ALA A 65 -7.90 -5.02 6.50
C ALA A 65 -7.06 -5.69 5.40
N ARG A 66 -7.15 -7.04 5.35
CA ARG A 66 -6.83 -7.85 4.15
C ARG A 66 -7.42 -7.25 2.87
N GLU A 67 -8.47 -6.46 3.01
CA GLU A 67 -9.20 -5.71 1.99
C GLU A 67 -8.39 -4.61 1.33
N SER A 68 -7.58 -3.87 2.10
CA SER A 68 -6.67 -2.87 1.53
C SER A 68 -5.65 -3.53 0.62
N MET A 69 -5.09 -4.65 1.08
CA MET A 69 -4.18 -5.48 0.30
C MET A 69 -4.90 -6.11 -0.92
N THR A 70 -6.16 -6.52 -0.79
CA THR A 70 -7.00 -7.05 -1.89
C THR A 70 -7.16 -6.01 -3.00
N LEU A 71 -7.49 -4.77 -2.62
CA LEU A 71 -7.64 -3.66 -3.56
C LEU A 71 -6.29 -3.29 -4.20
N LEU A 72 -5.22 -3.26 -3.41
CA LEU A 72 -3.85 -3.02 -3.89
C LEU A 72 -3.39 -4.11 -4.88
N ARG A 73 -3.85 -5.35 -4.71
CA ARG A 73 -3.61 -6.48 -5.63
C ARG A 73 -4.48 -6.43 -6.90
N GLY A 74 -5.33 -5.42 -7.05
CA GLY A 74 -6.17 -5.25 -8.23
C GLY A 74 -7.34 -6.23 -8.31
N GLU A 75 -7.68 -6.91 -7.21
CA GLU A 75 -8.84 -7.77 -7.15
C GLU A 75 -10.13 -6.93 -7.23
N PRO A 76 -11.14 -7.39 -8.00
CA PRO A 76 -12.36 -6.63 -8.20
C PRO A 76 -13.16 -6.52 -6.89
N MET A 77 -13.30 -5.29 -6.40
CA MET A 77 -14.07 -4.96 -5.21
C MET A 77 -14.99 -3.79 -5.51
N SER A 78 -16.25 -3.94 -5.14
CA SER A 78 -17.24 -2.86 -5.19
C SER A 78 -17.77 -2.59 -3.80
N ALA A 79 -18.19 -1.34 -3.56
CA ALA A 79 -18.73 -0.94 -2.27
C ALA A 79 -19.93 -0.02 -2.45
N VAL A 80 -20.95 -0.25 -1.63
CA VAL A 80 -22.12 0.60 -1.49
C VAL A 80 -22.30 0.98 -0.03
N VAL A 81 -23.00 2.07 0.23
CA VAL A 81 -23.41 2.43 1.58
C VAL A 81 -24.44 1.40 2.07
N ASP A 82 -24.12 0.63 3.11
CA ASP A 82 -25.09 -0.24 3.77
C ASP A 82 -26.07 0.62 4.58
N LYS A 83 -25.52 1.37 5.55
CA LYS A 83 -26.30 2.22 6.44
C LYS A 83 -25.48 3.33 7.06
N LEU A 84 -26.19 4.37 7.49
CA LEU A 84 -25.67 5.40 8.37
C LEU A 84 -25.95 5.01 9.83
N ILE A 85 -24.93 5.14 10.68
CA ILE A 85 -25.03 4.83 12.12
C ILE A 85 -24.79 6.09 12.94
N GLY A 86 -25.48 6.21 14.07
CA GLY A 86 -25.47 7.47 14.84
C GLY A 86 -26.29 8.57 14.15
N GLY A 87 -26.10 9.81 14.59
CA GLY A 87 -27.03 10.91 14.26
C GLY A 87 -28.30 10.88 15.12
N THR A 88 -28.80 12.06 15.50
CA THR A 88 -29.93 12.20 16.43
C THR A 88 -31.25 12.34 15.69
N ASN A 89 -32.30 11.66 16.19
CA ASN A 89 -33.70 12.01 15.90
C ASN A 89 -33.94 13.51 16.10
N TRP A 90 -34.76 14.10 15.23
CA TRP A 90 -35.16 15.52 15.24
C TRP A 90 -35.31 16.11 16.65
N PHE A 91 -36.06 15.43 17.54
CA PHE A 91 -36.34 15.87 18.91
C PHE A 91 -35.09 16.03 19.80
N ARG A 92 -34.05 15.20 19.61
CA ARG A 92 -32.82 15.28 20.41
C ARG A 92 -31.78 16.27 19.84
N ARG A 93 -31.92 16.68 18.57
CA ARG A 93 -31.02 17.63 17.90
C ARG A 93 -31.15 19.05 18.45
N ILE A 94 -32.33 19.38 18.99
CA ILE A 94 -32.65 20.67 19.61
C ILE A 94 -31.98 20.83 20.98
N ILE A 95 -31.73 19.73 21.71
CA ILE A 95 -31.27 19.77 23.11
C ILE A 95 -29.77 19.46 23.27
N LEU A 96 -29.18 18.60 22.42
CA LEU A 96 -27.83 18.05 22.64
C LEU A 96 -26.79 18.34 21.52
N GLY A 97 -27.09 19.22 20.58
CA GLY A 97 -26.18 19.55 19.47
C GLY A 97 -26.07 18.44 18.39
N LYS A 98 -25.31 18.73 17.31
CA LYS A 98 -25.12 17.82 16.17
C LYS A 98 -24.18 16.67 16.57
N LYS A 99 -24.71 15.48 16.87
CA LYS A 99 -23.87 14.28 17.04
C LYS A 99 -23.29 13.79 15.72
N SER A 100 -22.16 13.10 15.81
CA SER A 100 -21.45 12.51 14.67
C SER A 100 -22.24 11.39 14.02
N VAL A 101 -22.10 11.28 12.70
CA VAL A 101 -22.62 10.19 11.88
C VAL A 101 -21.46 9.31 11.45
N GLY A 102 -21.63 8.00 11.59
CA GLY A 102 -20.76 6.99 11.02
C GLY A 102 -21.38 6.40 9.75
N VAL A 103 -20.53 5.86 8.90
CA VAL A 103 -20.92 5.20 7.65
C VAL A 103 -20.50 3.74 7.73
N VAL A 104 -21.40 2.83 7.37
CA VAL A 104 -21.10 1.41 7.17
C VAL A 104 -21.26 1.12 5.68
N LEU A 105 -20.28 0.44 5.11
CA LEU A 105 -20.28 0.01 3.72
C LEU A 105 -20.57 -1.49 3.65
N GLU A 106 -21.36 -1.89 2.66
CA GLU A 106 -21.39 -3.26 2.17
C GLU A 106 -20.38 -3.36 1.03
N ILE A 107 -19.45 -4.29 1.17
CA ILE A 107 -18.38 -4.54 0.21
C ILE A 107 -18.65 -5.89 -0.44
N THR A 108 -18.73 -5.89 -1.77
CA THR A 108 -18.89 -7.11 -2.57
C THR A 108 -17.58 -7.41 -3.29
N LYS A 109 -17.00 -8.57 -2.98
CA LYS A 109 -15.94 -9.20 -3.80
C LYS A 109 -16.60 -10.09 -4.83
N SER A 110 -16.38 -9.81 -6.10
CA SER A 110 -16.77 -10.70 -7.20
C SER A 110 -15.80 -11.87 -7.34
N GLU A 111 -16.10 -12.80 -8.24
CA GLU A 111 -15.15 -13.85 -8.58
C GLU A 111 -13.83 -13.23 -9.09
N PRO A 112 -12.68 -13.86 -8.78
CA PRO A 112 -11.40 -13.42 -9.32
C PRO A 112 -11.46 -13.41 -10.85
N ASP A 113 -11.07 -12.29 -11.45
CA ASP A 113 -10.84 -12.23 -12.89
C ASP A 113 -9.54 -12.98 -13.19
N TRP A 114 -9.65 -14.28 -13.44
CA TRP A 114 -8.51 -15.16 -13.69
C TRP A 114 -7.70 -14.76 -14.93
N SER A 115 -8.35 -14.14 -15.93
CA SER A 115 -7.67 -13.64 -17.13
C SER A 115 -6.75 -12.48 -16.79
N ARG A 116 -7.30 -11.47 -16.10
CA ARG A 116 -6.52 -10.33 -15.62
C ARG A 116 -5.45 -10.75 -14.63
N TRP A 117 -5.78 -11.65 -13.71
CA TRP A 117 -4.81 -12.20 -12.76
C TRP A 117 -3.64 -12.86 -13.50
N SER A 118 -3.92 -13.68 -14.52
CA SER A 118 -2.88 -14.34 -15.32
C SER A 118 -1.99 -13.35 -16.05
N GLU A 119 -2.56 -12.28 -16.61
CA GLU A 119 -1.80 -11.21 -17.25
C GLU A 119 -0.87 -10.48 -16.28
N LEU A 120 -1.39 -10.07 -15.12
CA LEU A 120 -0.61 -9.37 -14.09
C LEU A 120 0.48 -10.28 -13.51
N SER A 121 0.16 -11.55 -13.23
CA SER A 121 1.11 -12.55 -12.76
C SER A 121 2.22 -12.82 -13.78
N ALA A 122 1.90 -12.87 -15.08
CA ALA A 122 2.90 -13.02 -16.13
C ALA A 122 3.83 -11.79 -16.21
N LYS A 123 3.27 -10.58 -16.08
CA LYS A 123 4.06 -9.34 -15.99
C LYS A 123 4.97 -9.31 -14.77
N ALA A 124 4.51 -9.78 -13.62
CA ALA A 124 5.26 -9.83 -12.36
C ALA A 124 6.38 -10.88 -12.37
N LYS A 125 6.09 -12.05 -12.93
CA LYS A 125 6.98 -13.23 -12.92
C LYS A 125 8.38 -12.93 -13.46
N LYS A 126 8.50 -12.08 -14.49
CA LYS A 126 9.81 -11.72 -15.06
C LYS A 126 10.74 -11.04 -14.03
N TYR A 127 10.18 -10.29 -13.08
CA TYR A 127 10.94 -9.63 -12.03
C TYR A 127 11.34 -10.61 -10.93
N ASP A 128 10.43 -11.51 -10.54
CA ASP A 128 10.75 -12.60 -9.61
C ASP A 128 11.88 -13.49 -10.16
N ASP A 129 11.83 -13.80 -11.45
CA ASP A 129 12.88 -14.57 -12.12
C ASP A 129 14.20 -13.79 -12.22
N ALA A 130 14.16 -12.47 -12.42
CA ALA A 130 15.36 -11.62 -12.41
C ALA A 130 16.01 -11.56 -11.01
N VAL A 131 15.22 -11.48 -9.93
CA VAL A 131 15.76 -11.55 -8.57
C VAL A 131 16.40 -12.93 -8.32
N LYS A 132 15.76 -14.02 -8.76
CA LYS A 132 16.37 -15.36 -8.66
C LYS A 132 17.68 -15.45 -9.44
N ALA A 133 17.74 -14.91 -10.66
CA ALA A 133 18.95 -14.90 -11.46
C ALA A 133 20.09 -14.12 -10.77
N ALA A 134 19.80 -12.97 -10.16
CA ALA A 134 20.78 -12.21 -9.39
C ALA A 134 21.30 -13.00 -8.17
N ASN A 135 20.43 -13.74 -7.48
CA ASN A 135 20.84 -14.63 -6.39
C ASN A 135 21.77 -15.76 -6.87
N GLU A 136 21.51 -16.36 -8.04
CA GLU A 136 22.38 -17.39 -8.59
C GLU A 136 23.74 -16.84 -9.04
N LEU A 137 23.78 -15.62 -9.60
CA LEU A 137 25.04 -14.92 -9.88
C LEU A 137 25.86 -14.70 -8.61
N GLU A 138 25.21 -14.26 -7.52
CA GLU A 138 25.88 -14.11 -6.24
C GLU A 138 26.49 -15.42 -5.74
N LYS A 139 25.75 -16.54 -5.85
CA LYS A 139 26.23 -17.88 -5.46
C LYS A 139 27.40 -18.36 -6.33
N SER A 140 27.47 -17.93 -7.58
CA SER A 140 28.58 -18.28 -8.48
C SER A 140 29.92 -17.63 -8.08
N GLY A 141 29.88 -16.61 -7.23
CA GLY A 141 31.05 -15.89 -6.73
C GLY A 141 31.41 -14.63 -7.53
N ASP A 142 30.71 -14.36 -8.64
CA ASP A 142 30.87 -13.09 -9.38
C ASP A 142 30.06 -11.97 -8.70
N ILE A 143 30.68 -11.35 -7.70
CA ILE A 143 30.04 -10.32 -6.87
C ILE A 143 29.69 -9.06 -7.66
N ASP A 144 30.52 -8.65 -8.61
CA ASP A 144 30.26 -7.42 -9.39
C ASP A 144 29.12 -7.62 -10.39
N ALA A 145 29.06 -8.79 -11.04
CA ALA A 145 27.90 -9.15 -11.87
C ALA A 145 26.63 -9.26 -11.02
N ALA A 146 26.71 -9.85 -9.82
CA ALA A 146 25.58 -9.93 -8.90
C ALA A 146 25.08 -8.55 -8.46
N ILE A 147 25.99 -7.64 -8.06
CA ILE A 147 25.63 -6.26 -7.72
C ILE A 147 24.94 -5.58 -8.90
N SER A 148 25.48 -5.69 -10.11
CA SER A 148 24.91 -5.10 -11.32
C SER A 148 23.50 -5.65 -11.62
N ALA A 149 23.32 -6.97 -11.48
CA ALA A 149 22.01 -7.61 -11.67
C ALA A 149 20.99 -7.17 -10.61
N TYR A 150 21.41 -7.05 -9.35
CA TYR A 150 20.57 -6.54 -8.27
C TYR A 150 20.20 -5.06 -8.48
N GLN A 151 21.15 -4.19 -8.85
CA GLN A 151 20.86 -2.79 -9.16
C GLN A 151 19.81 -2.68 -10.27
N LYS A 152 19.98 -3.47 -11.33
CA LYS A 152 19.04 -3.49 -12.45
C LYS A 152 17.64 -3.92 -12.00
N VAL A 153 17.50 -5.03 -11.27
CA VAL A 153 16.16 -5.51 -10.87
C VAL A 153 15.49 -4.60 -9.85
N VAL A 154 16.25 -3.96 -8.95
CA VAL A 154 15.71 -2.94 -8.03
C VAL A 154 15.13 -1.76 -8.81
N HIS A 155 15.88 -1.25 -9.80
CA HIS A 155 15.42 -0.19 -10.69
C HIS A 155 14.18 -0.60 -11.49
N ASP A 156 14.23 -1.76 -12.15
CA ASP A 156 13.16 -2.29 -12.99
C ASP A 156 11.86 -2.50 -12.18
N ILE A 157 11.95 -2.94 -10.91
CA ILE A 157 10.79 -3.09 -10.02
C ILE A 157 10.23 -1.73 -9.61
N ALA A 158 11.08 -0.74 -9.34
CA ALA A 158 10.63 0.62 -9.04
C ALA A 158 9.82 1.20 -10.22
N GLU A 159 10.34 1.08 -11.45
CA GLU A 159 9.64 1.52 -12.66
C GLU A 159 8.32 0.76 -12.89
N LEU A 160 8.30 -0.56 -12.62
CA LEU A 160 7.07 -1.33 -12.68
C LEU A 160 6.03 -0.77 -11.71
N THR A 161 6.46 -0.50 -10.49
CA THR A 161 5.58 -0.05 -9.42
C THR A 161 4.98 1.33 -9.73
N GLU A 162 5.76 2.22 -10.33
CA GLU A 162 5.29 3.52 -10.82
C GLU A 162 4.30 3.40 -11.98
N ARG A 163 4.53 2.46 -12.91
CA ARG A 163 3.69 2.29 -14.10
C ARG A 163 2.41 1.46 -13.86
N ASP A 164 2.52 0.39 -13.08
CA ASP A 164 1.49 -0.64 -12.91
C ASP A 164 1.61 -1.28 -11.51
N LEU A 165 1.05 -0.59 -10.51
CA LEU A 165 1.01 -1.02 -9.11
C LEU A 165 0.42 -2.43 -8.95
N CYS A 166 -0.64 -2.73 -9.70
CA CYS A 166 -1.30 -4.04 -9.65
C CYS A 166 -0.35 -5.14 -10.12
N ALA A 167 0.36 -4.95 -11.24
CA ALA A 167 1.35 -5.92 -11.69
C ALA A 167 2.51 -6.05 -10.68
N SER A 168 2.96 -4.96 -10.05
CA SER A 168 4.00 -5.05 -9.01
C SER A 168 3.54 -5.86 -7.79
N ALA A 169 2.27 -5.73 -7.40
CA ALA A 169 1.67 -6.47 -6.29
C ALA A 169 1.48 -7.98 -6.55
N HIS A 170 1.62 -8.43 -7.81
CA HIS A 170 1.58 -9.84 -8.20
C HIS A 170 2.95 -10.53 -8.12
N ARG A 171 4.02 -9.81 -7.75
CA ARG A 171 5.31 -10.43 -7.47
C ARG A 171 5.23 -11.32 -6.23
N TYR A 172 6.01 -12.39 -6.23
CA TYR A 172 6.17 -13.24 -5.05
C TYR A 172 7.42 -12.90 -4.25
N VAL A 173 8.39 -12.25 -4.88
CA VAL A 173 9.68 -11.94 -4.27
C VAL A 173 9.75 -10.44 -3.96
N PRO A 174 10.10 -10.06 -2.71
CA PRO A 174 10.38 -8.67 -2.36
C PRO A 174 11.49 -8.06 -3.22
N THR A 175 11.52 -6.72 -3.30
CA THR A 175 12.66 -6.05 -3.92
C THR A 175 13.94 -6.36 -3.13
N PRO A 176 15.05 -6.81 -3.76
CA PRO A 176 16.22 -7.36 -3.07
C PRO A 176 17.17 -6.27 -2.49
N VAL A 177 16.60 -5.26 -1.85
CA VAL A 177 17.31 -4.11 -1.25
C VAL A 177 18.22 -4.55 -0.12
N ASP A 178 17.81 -5.56 0.66
CA ASP A 178 18.60 -6.10 1.76
C ASP A 178 19.90 -6.74 1.26
N ARG A 179 19.83 -7.52 0.17
CA ARG A 179 20.97 -8.18 -0.48
C ARG A 179 21.87 -7.19 -1.20
N LEU A 180 21.28 -6.31 -2.00
CA LEU A 180 22.03 -5.30 -2.75
C LEU A 180 22.85 -4.40 -1.81
N SER A 181 22.20 -3.83 -0.79
CA SER A 181 22.88 -2.95 0.16
C SER A 181 23.94 -3.69 0.99
N LEU A 182 23.74 -4.99 1.29
CA LEU A 182 24.75 -5.82 1.95
C LEU A 182 26.00 -6.00 1.07
N LEU A 183 25.83 -6.32 -0.22
CA LEU A 183 26.95 -6.53 -1.13
C LEU A 183 27.71 -5.23 -1.40
N LEU A 184 27.00 -4.13 -1.63
CA LEU A 184 27.60 -2.81 -1.77
C LEU A 184 28.43 -2.42 -0.54
N GLU A 185 27.89 -2.64 0.66
CA GLU A 185 28.63 -2.41 1.91
C GLU A 185 29.90 -3.27 2.01
N LYS A 186 29.80 -4.58 1.72
CA LYS A 186 30.97 -5.48 1.72
C LYS A 186 32.04 -5.06 0.72
N SER A 187 31.63 -4.52 -0.43
CA SER A 187 32.51 -3.98 -1.47
C SER A 187 32.98 -2.54 -1.18
N ARG A 188 32.74 -2.02 0.03
CA ARG A 188 33.10 -0.65 0.47
C ARG A 188 32.43 0.48 -0.34
N ARG A 189 31.35 0.18 -1.06
CA ARG A 189 30.51 1.13 -1.81
C ARG A 189 29.40 1.67 -0.91
N HIS A 190 29.81 2.33 0.18
CA HIS A 190 28.91 2.72 1.28
C HIS A 190 27.86 3.74 0.87
N GLU A 191 28.22 4.72 0.04
CA GLU A 191 27.31 5.75 -0.46
C GLU A 191 26.19 5.14 -1.30
N GLU A 192 26.53 4.22 -2.20
CA GLU A 192 25.56 3.51 -3.02
C GLU A 192 24.66 2.60 -2.17
N ALA A 193 25.23 1.93 -1.16
CA ALA A 193 24.45 1.13 -0.23
C ALA A 193 23.42 1.97 0.52
N LEU A 194 23.80 3.17 0.97
CA LEU A 194 22.91 4.11 1.63
C LEU A 194 21.83 4.63 0.67
N GLN A 195 22.22 5.07 -0.53
CA GLN A 195 21.32 5.58 -1.56
C GLN A 195 20.22 4.57 -1.90
N VAL A 196 20.59 3.30 -2.13
CA VAL A 196 19.63 2.23 -2.43
C VAL A 196 18.60 2.07 -1.31
N ILE A 197 19.03 2.15 -0.04
CA ILE A 197 18.11 2.03 1.10
C ILE A 197 17.19 3.25 1.18
N GLU A 198 17.72 4.45 0.99
CA GLU A 198 16.93 5.69 1.05
C GLU A 198 15.91 5.79 -0.07
N GLU A 199 16.30 5.43 -1.29
CA GLU A 199 15.41 5.34 -2.42
C GLU A 199 14.29 4.33 -2.16
N TRP A 200 14.62 3.13 -1.67
CA TRP A 200 13.63 2.13 -1.29
C TRP A 200 12.66 2.64 -0.22
N GLN A 201 13.15 3.34 0.81
CA GLN A 201 12.27 3.92 1.84
C GLN A 201 11.40 5.06 1.32
N SER A 202 11.86 5.79 0.30
CA SER A 202 11.11 6.88 -0.32
C SER A 202 10.02 6.38 -1.29
N ARG A 203 10.11 5.13 -1.73
CA ARG A 203 9.20 4.51 -2.69
C ARG A 203 8.32 3.46 -2.02
N TYR A 204 7.13 3.28 -2.58
CA TYR A 204 6.25 2.19 -2.16
C TYR A 204 6.66 0.89 -2.85
N ASP A 205 6.68 -0.22 -2.10
CA ASP A 205 6.80 -1.58 -2.63
C ASP A 205 5.62 -2.42 -2.08
N PRO A 206 4.71 -2.94 -2.93
CA PRO A 206 3.54 -3.68 -2.48
C PRO A 206 3.84 -5.03 -1.83
N ILE A 207 5.02 -5.61 -2.08
CA ILE A 207 5.39 -6.90 -1.49
C ILE A 207 6.05 -6.72 -0.12
N GLU A 208 6.70 -5.57 0.09
CA GLU A 208 7.46 -5.21 1.28
C GLU A 208 8.58 -6.21 1.62
N LEU A 209 9.57 -5.77 2.39
CA LEU A 209 10.55 -6.68 2.96
C LEU A 209 9.91 -7.47 4.10
N HIS A 210 10.35 -8.72 4.30
CA HIS A 210 10.03 -9.46 5.51
C HIS A 210 10.71 -8.80 6.73
N ALA A 211 10.15 -9.01 7.92
CA ALA A 211 10.55 -8.31 9.14
C ALA A 211 12.05 -8.38 9.46
N GLU A 212 12.69 -9.53 9.27
CA GLU A 212 14.13 -9.68 9.56
C GLU A 212 15.02 -9.01 8.50
N PRO A 213 14.85 -9.25 7.17
CA PRO A 213 15.53 -8.46 6.14
C PRO A 213 15.34 -6.95 6.27
N GLU A 214 14.13 -6.49 6.58
CA GLU A 214 13.83 -5.08 6.83
C GLU A 214 14.65 -4.54 8.00
N ARG A 215 14.58 -5.21 9.16
CA ARG A 215 15.34 -4.84 10.36
C ARG A 215 16.84 -4.75 10.08
N MET A 216 17.40 -5.70 9.33
CA MET A 216 18.82 -5.72 8.97
C MET A 216 19.19 -4.57 8.03
N THR A 217 18.31 -4.24 7.09
CA THR A 217 18.47 -3.09 6.19
C THR A 217 18.47 -1.78 6.95
N LEU A 218 17.55 -1.59 7.89
CA LEU A 218 17.48 -0.39 8.73
C LEU A 218 18.69 -0.26 9.67
N LYS A 219 19.14 -1.36 10.28
CA LYS A 219 20.37 -1.37 11.08
C LYS A 219 21.60 -1.00 10.23
N ARG A 220 21.68 -1.49 8.99
CA ARG A 220 22.75 -1.12 8.05
C ARG A 220 22.72 0.37 7.76
N LYS A 221 21.55 0.95 7.48
CA LYS A 221 21.40 2.39 7.28
C LYS A 221 21.95 3.19 8.46
N ALA A 222 21.53 2.87 9.68
CA ALA A 222 22.01 3.55 10.89
C ALA A 222 23.54 3.49 11.01
N ARG A 223 24.14 2.31 10.78
CA ARG A 223 25.60 2.15 10.77
C ARG A 223 26.29 3.01 9.69
N LEU A 224 25.74 3.04 8.47
CA LEU A 224 26.31 3.81 7.35
C LEU A 224 26.23 5.32 7.58
N LEU A 225 25.20 5.81 8.28
CA LEU A 225 25.06 7.22 8.67
C LEU A 225 25.98 7.65 9.82
N GLY A 226 26.70 6.70 10.45
CA GLY A 226 27.49 6.98 11.66
C GLY A 226 26.63 7.13 12.92
N ASP A 227 25.34 6.83 12.84
CA ASP A 227 24.42 6.72 13.96
C ASP A 227 24.71 5.39 14.69
N GLY A 228 25.85 5.37 15.39
CA GLY A 228 26.25 4.25 16.22
C GLY A 228 25.15 3.94 17.23
N ILE A 229 24.64 2.70 17.17
CA ILE A 229 23.90 2.06 18.25
C ILE A 229 24.77 2.22 19.52
N LYS A 230 24.35 3.12 20.41
CA LYS A 230 24.71 3.05 21.82
C LYS A 230 23.86 2.00 22.50
#